data_AF-A0A0G4J116-F1
#
_entry.id   AF-A0A0G4J116-F1
#
_cell.length_a   1.000
_cell.length_b   1.000
_cell.length_c   1.000
_cell.angle_alpha   90.00
_cell.angle_beta   90.00
_cell.angle_gamma   90.00
#
_symmetry.space_group_name_H-M   'P 1'
#
loop_
_entity.id
_entity.type
_entity.pdbx_description
1 polymer ?
#
loop_
_entity_poly.entity_id
_entity_poly.type
_entity_poly.pdbx_seq_one_letter_code
_entity_poly.pdbx_strand_id
1 'polypeptide(L)'
;MSAPTAETTALLSPIVSPTAEHRNASRRPSALSLTASRVYIPDDNEVWVECIVLGQAEDDHLRVRRPDGMLATVKTSVCLNALEYPSTGYSDMTAMSSLHEASILVNLRLRFQQNLIYTHIADILISVNPFARLPIYSEEVRDLFLTGNGSGPATQPHIFGFADHIYRAMRRSNQSQSVVIRLNTSKR
;
A
#
# COMPACT_ATOMS: atom_id res chain seq x y z
N MET A 1 38.15 -44.04 -60.49
CA MET A 1 38.45 -45.20 -59.62
C MET A 1 38.78 -44.67 -58.23
N SER A 2 38.30 -45.36 -57.20
CA SER A 2 38.56 -45.19 -55.75
C SER A 2 37.69 -44.20 -54.95
N ALA A 3 36.77 -44.78 -54.16
CA ALA A 3 36.35 -44.30 -52.83
C ALA A 3 37.40 -44.76 -51.77
N PRO A 4 37.23 -44.59 -50.42
CA PRO A 4 36.25 -43.85 -49.59
C PRO A 4 36.94 -42.95 -48.52
N THR A 5 36.25 -42.31 -47.55
CA THR A 5 36.15 -42.69 -46.10
C THR A 5 35.20 -41.67 -45.44
N ALA A 6 33.96 -42.02 -45.08
CA ALA A 6 33.44 -42.47 -43.78
C ALA A 6 33.52 -41.44 -42.63
N GLU A 7 32.35 -41.17 -42.02
CA GLU A 7 32.00 -40.73 -40.65
C GLU A 7 30.80 -39.75 -40.73
N THR A 8 29.74 -39.78 -39.94
CA THR A 8 29.25 -40.65 -38.86
C THR A 8 27.75 -40.36 -38.72
N THR A 9 26.94 -41.42 -38.62
CA THR A 9 25.49 -41.37 -38.44
C THR A 9 25.14 -41.13 -36.98
N ALA A 10 24.28 -40.15 -36.69
CA ALA A 10 23.52 -40.08 -35.42
C ALA A 10 22.03 -39.93 -35.74
N LEU A 11 21.26 -40.90 -35.27
CA LEU A 11 19.82 -41.08 -35.48
C LEU A 11 19.03 -40.07 -34.63
N LEU A 12 18.12 -39.33 -35.27
CA LEU A 12 17.06 -38.57 -34.60
C LEU A 12 15.85 -39.48 -34.38
N SER A 13 15.51 -39.75 -33.12
CA SER A 13 14.22 -40.34 -32.73
C SER A 13 13.18 -39.23 -32.48
N PRO A 14 11.90 -39.40 -32.90
CA PRO A 14 10.88 -38.38 -32.73
C PRO A 14 10.37 -38.32 -31.28
N ILE A 15 10.26 -37.11 -30.74
CA ILE A 15 9.67 -36.84 -29.43
C ILE A 15 8.14 -36.89 -29.55
N VAL A 16 7.53 -37.85 -28.86
CA VAL A 16 6.07 -37.96 -28.67
C VAL A 16 5.67 -37.05 -27.49
N SER A 17 4.76 -36.10 -27.73
CA SER A 17 4.16 -35.28 -26.68
C SER A 17 3.08 -36.05 -25.93
N PRO A 18 3.06 -36.08 -24.58
CA PRO A 18 1.92 -36.58 -23.84
C PRO A 18 0.92 -35.45 -23.56
N THR A 19 -0.32 -35.70 -23.98
CA THR A 19 -1.54 -34.95 -23.72
C THR A 19 -1.77 -34.77 -22.21
N ALA A 20 -1.94 -33.52 -21.77
CA ALA A 20 -2.22 -33.17 -20.38
C ALA A 20 -3.72 -32.96 -20.16
N GLU A 21 -4.38 -33.95 -19.55
CA GLU A 21 -5.62 -33.73 -18.81
C GLU A 21 -5.46 -34.42 -17.45
N HIS A 22 -5.39 -33.64 -16.36
CA HIS A 22 -5.89 -34.09 -15.06
C HIS A 22 -6.09 -32.91 -14.09
N ARG A 23 -7.35 -32.48 -14.00
CA ARG A 23 -8.08 -32.02 -12.80
C ARG A 23 -7.32 -31.13 -11.81
N ASN A 24 -7.49 -29.81 -11.96
CA ASN A 24 -7.18 -28.84 -10.91
C ASN A 24 -8.31 -28.84 -9.86
N ALA A 25 -8.14 -29.61 -8.80
CA ALA A 25 -9.02 -29.52 -7.63
C ALA A 25 -8.66 -28.24 -6.85
N SER A 26 -9.60 -27.29 -6.79
CA SER A 26 -9.55 -26.12 -5.90
C SER A 26 -9.23 -26.55 -4.46
N ARG A 27 -7.96 -26.41 -4.06
CA ARG A 27 -7.54 -26.51 -2.67
C ARG A 27 -8.09 -25.31 -1.92
N ARG A 28 -9.10 -25.54 -1.07
CA ARG A 28 -9.37 -24.63 0.06
C ARG A 28 -8.08 -24.53 0.88
N PRO A 29 -7.59 -23.33 1.24
CA PRO A 29 -6.40 -23.21 2.05
C PRO A 29 -6.68 -23.85 3.41
N SER A 30 -5.89 -24.88 3.75
CA SER A 30 -5.90 -25.51 5.07
C SER A 30 -5.51 -24.48 6.14
N ALA A 31 -6.18 -24.52 7.29
CA ALA A 31 -6.12 -23.61 8.45
C ALA A 31 -4.72 -23.27 9.02
N LEU A 32 -3.65 -23.81 8.46
CA LEU A 32 -2.25 -23.56 8.83
C LEU A 32 -1.65 -22.30 8.20
N SER A 33 -2.33 -21.62 7.27
CA SER A 33 -1.79 -20.41 6.62
C SER A 33 -2.11 -19.08 7.32
N LEU A 34 -2.93 -19.11 8.38
CA LEU A 34 -3.38 -17.90 9.11
C LEU A 34 -2.70 -17.71 10.47
N THR A 35 -2.12 -18.77 11.04
CA THR A 35 -1.46 -18.70 12.34
C THR A 35 -0.20 -17.84 12.25
N ALA A 36 -0.08 -16.86 13.15
CA ALA A 36 0.94 -15.80 13.19
C ALA A 36 0.78 -14.65 12.18
N SER A 37 -0.25 -14.65 11.34
CA SER A 37 -0.59 -13.49 10.50
C SER A 37 -1.08 -12.32 11.36
N ARG A 38 -0.89 -11.09 10.87
CA ARG A 38 -1.31 -9.86 11.56
C ARG A 38 -2.58 -9.31 10.92
N VAL A 39 -3.54 -8.90 11.74
CA VAL A 39 -4.84 -8.36 11.31
C VAL A 39 -5.22 -7.14 12.15
N TYR A 40 -5.94 -6.19 11.57
CA TYR A 40 -6.60 -5.13 12.30
C TYR A 40 -8.02 -5.55 12.69
N ILE A 41 -8.41 -5.24 13.91
CA ILE A 41 -9.78 -5.40 14.41
C ILE A 41 -10.31 -4.04 14.91
N PRO A 42 -11.63 -3.80 14.86
CA PRO A 42 -12.22 -2.59 15.43
C PRO A 42 -11.95 -2.48 16.94
N ASP A 43 -11.72 -1.26 17.41
CA ASP A 43 -11.51 -0.95 18.82
C ASP A 43 -12.18 0.36 19.21
N ASP A 44 -12.80 0.41 20.39
CA ASP A 44 -13.55 1.59 20.82
C ASP A 44 -12.65 2.79 21.19
N ASN A 45 -11.38 2.55 21.53
CA ASN A 45 -10.45 3.60 21.96
C ASN A 45 -9.51 4.04 20.84
N GLU A 46 -8.95 3.09 20.10
CA GLU A 46 -7.96 3.35 19.04
C GLU A 46 -8.55 3.28 17.62
N VAL A 47 -9.86 3.03 17.49
CA VAL A 47 -10.60 2.77 16.23
C VAL A 47 -10.22 1.44 15.58
N TRP A 48 -8.91 1.19 15.41
CA TRP A 48 -8.35 -0.04 14.88
C TRP A 48 -7.10 -0.45 15.66
N VAL A 49 -7.02 -1.73 16.05
CA VAL A 49 -5.84 -2.30 16.72
C VAL A 49 -5.29 -3.48 15.96
N GLU A 50 -3.96 -3.52 15.82
CA GLU A 50 -3.25 -4.63 15.20
C GLU A 50 -3.15 -5.81 16.17
N CYS A 51 -3.53 -7.00 15.71
CA CYS A 51 -3.55 -8.24 16.47
C CYS A 51 -2.84 -9.36 15.73
N ILE A 52 -2.35 -10.35 16.48
CA ILE A 52 -1.73 -11.56 15.92
C ILE A 52 -2.77 -12.68 15.93
N VAL A 53 -3.01 -13.30 14.78
CA VAL A 53 -3.90 -14.45 14.65
C VAL A 53 -3.25 -15.69 15.28
N LEU A 54 -3.94 -16.30 16.23
CA LEU A 54 -3.51 -17.53 16.90
C LEU A 54 -4.10 -18.79 16.24
N GLY A 55 -5.22 -18.64 15.52
CA GLY A 55 -5.87 -19.72 14.81
C GLY A 55 -7.34 -19.43 14.55
N GLN A 56 -8.00 -20.36 13.88
CA GLN A 56 -9.44 -20.31 13.62
C GLN A 56 -10.22 -20.86 14.82
N ALA A 57 -11.34 -20.22 15.14
CA ALA A 57 -12.33 -20.69 16.11
C ALA A 57 -13.55 -21.29 15.38
N GLU A 58 -14.57 -21.71 16.13
CA GLU A 58 -15.84 -22.17 15.57
C GLU A 58 -16.59 -21.01 14.87
N ASP A 59 -17.49 -21.35 13.94
CA ASP A 59 -18.43 -20.43 13.29
C ASP A 59 -17.81 -19.20 12.60
N ASP A 60 -16.72 -19.37 11.85
CA ASP A 60 -16.07 -18.28 11.10
C ASP A 60 -15.54 -17.13 11.99
N HIS A 61 -14.96 -17.51 13.12
CA HIS A 61 -14.24 -16.59 14.00
C HIS A 61 -12.74 -16.89 14.00
N LEU A 62 -11.94 -15.86 14.28
CA LEU A 62 -10.51 -15.94 14.53
C LEU A 62 -10.23 -15.72 16.01
N ARG A 63 -9.35 -16.53 16.59
CA ARG A 63 -8.75 -16.26 17.90
C ARG A 63 -7.52 -15.40 17.66
N VAL A 64 -7.50 -14.22 18.25
CA VAL A 64 -6.43 -13.23 18.08
C VAL A 64 -5.85 -12.82 19.42
N ARG A 65 -4.58 -12.44 19.42
CA ARG A 65 -3.89 -11.81 20.55
C ARG A 65 -3.73 -10.32 20.26
N ARG A 66 -4.28 -9.50 21.14
CA ARG A 66 -4.19 -8.04 21.12
C ARG A 66 -2.81 -7.55 21.60
N PRO A 67 -2.45 -6.28 21.37
CA PRO A 67 -1.18 -5.70 21.83
C PRO A 67 -1.01 -5.71 23.36
N ASP A 68 -2.11 -5.61 24.09
CA ASP A 68 -2.19 -5.70 25.56
C ASP A 68 -1.94 -7.12 26.11
N GLY A 69 -1.78 -8.11 25.23
CA GLY A 69 -1.62 -9.52 25.58
C GLY A 69 -2.94 -10.27 25.81
N MET A 70 -4.08 -9.58 25.80
CA MET A 70 -5.40 -10.20 25.95
C MET A 70 -5.79 -10.97 24.69
N LEU A 71 -6.56 -12.03 24.91
CA LEU A 71 -7.11 -12.85 23.84
C LEU A 71 -8.52 -12.37 23.50
N ALA A 72 -8.83 -12.32 22.20
CA ALA A 72 -10.16 -12.02 21.71
C ALA A 72 -10.58 -13.03 20.64
N THR A 73 -11.88 -13.27 20.54
CA THR A 73 -12.49 -14.04 19.45
C THR A 73 -13.32 -13.07 18.62
N VAL A 74 -12.95 -12.91 17.35
CA VAL A 74 -13.55 -11.92 16.44
C VAL A 74 -14.02 -12.60 15.17
N LYS A 75 -15.10 -12.12 14.58
CA LYS A 75 -15.59 -12.66 13.31
C LYS A 75 -14.59 -12.39 12.19
N THR A 76 -14.31 -13.37 11.32
CA THR A 76 -13.36 -13.19 10.21
C THR A 76 -13.74 -12.00 9.33
N SER A 77 -15.03 -11.77 9.11
CA SER A 77 -15.55 -10.71 8.24
C SER A 77 -15.25 -9.28 8.69
N VAL A 78 -14.89 -9.06 9.97
CA VAL A 78 -14.54 -7.73 10.49
C VAL A 78 -13.02 -7.52 10.56
N CYS A 79 -12.23 -8.54 10.26
CA CYS A 79 -10.79 -8.48 10.30
C CYS A 79 -10.27 -7.90 8.98
N LEU A 80 -9.38 -6.90 9.07
CA LEU A 80 -8.67 -6.35 7.92
C LEU A 80 -7.23 -6.84 7.96
N ASN A 81 -6.63 -7.16 6.80
CA ASN A 81 -5.25 -7.64 6.77
C ASN A 81 -4.29 -6.53 7.22
N ALA A 82 -3.34 -6.84 8.10
CA ALA A 82 -2.30 -5.87 8.43
C ALA A 82 -1.29 -5.76 7.29
N LEU A 83 -0.67 -4.59 7.19
CA LEU A 83 0.33 -4.28 6.17
C LEU A 83 1.68 -4.02 6.81
N GLU A 84 2.73 -4.16 6.01
CA GLU A 84 4.04 -3.62 6.34
C GLU A 84 4.13 -2.20 5.80
N TYR A 85 4.72 -1.31 6.60
CA TYR A 85 4.90 0.09 6.25
C TYR A 85 6.39 0.43 6.26
N PRO A 86 6.84 1.31 5.36
CA PRO A 86 8.11 2.01 5.51
C PRO A 86 8.16 2.73 6.86
N SER A 87 9.37 2.99 7.36
CA SER A 87 9.58 3.68 8.64
C SER A 87 8.89 5.05 8.71
N THR A 88 8.73 5.72 7.57
CA THR A 88 8.08 7.03 7.45
C THR A 88 6.66 6.97 6.89
N GLY A 89 6.11 5.77 6.70
CA GLY A 89 4.87 5.56 5.96
C GLY A 89 4.99 5.87 4.46
N TYR A 90 3.93 5.63 3.73
CA TYR A 90 3.81 5.90 2.30
C TYR A 90 3.46 7.35 2.04
N SER A 91 4.30 8.03 1.25
CA SER A 91 4.03 9.38 0.73
C SER A 91 2.83 9.42 -0.22
N ASP A 92 2.64 8.38 -1.02
CA ASP A 92 1.42 8.15 -1.81
C ASP A 92 0.81 6.80 -1.42
N MET A 93 -0.42 6.85 -0.91
CA MET A 93 -1.15 5.67 -0.45
C MET A 93 -1.59 4.73 -1.57
N THR A 94 -1.49 5.11 -2.84
CA THR A 94 -1.70 4.20 -3.98
C THR A 94 -0.66 3.08 -4.05
N ALA A 95 0.50 3.26 -3.41
CA ALA A 95 1.56 2.26 -3.34
C ALA A 95 1.34 1.21 -2.24
N MET A 96 0.30 1.35 -1.39
CA MET A 96 -0.04 0.34 -0.39
C MET A 96 -0.68 -0.88 -1.04
N SER A 97 -0.37 -2.08 -0.55
CA SER A 97 -0.95 -3.32 -1.07
C SER A 97 -2.44 -3.51 -0.72
N SER A 98 -2.94 -2.79 0.30
CA SER A 98 -4.36 -2.73 0.60
C SER A 98 -4.75 -1.34 1.12
N LEU A 99 -5.89 -0.83 0.66
CA LEU A 99 -6.37 0.51 0.94
C LEU A 99 -7.74 0.44 1.63
N HIS A 100 -7.73 0.07 2.90
CA HIS A 100 -8.91 0.03 3.77
C HIS A 100 -8.74 1.04 4.93
N GLU A 101 -9.78 1.22 5.72
CA GLU A 101 -9.85 2.26 6.76
C GLU A 101 -8.70 2.15 7.76
N ALA A 102 -8.41 0.95 8.24
CA ALA A 102 -7.29 0.72 9.16
C ALA A 102 -5.93 1.06 8.52
N SER A 103 -5.71 0.72 7.24
CA SER A 103 -4.41 0.93 6.62
C SER A 103 -4.13 2.40 6.35
N ILE A 104 -5.18 3.14 5.96
CA ILE A 104 -5.15 4.60 5.82
C ILE A 104 -4.84 5.26 7.16
N LEU A 105 -5.56 4.88 8.23
CA LEU A 105 -5.37 5.45 9.56
C LEU A 105 -3.94 5.25 10.06
N VAL A 106 -3.40 4.03 9.95
CA VAL A 106 -2.04 3.72 10.38
C VAL A 106 -1.01 4.51 9.58
N ASN A 107 -1.16 4.60 8.26
CA ASN A 107 -0.24 5.37 7.42
C ASN A 107 -0.21 6.86 7.81
N LEU A 108 -1.39 7.46 8.00
CA LEU A 108 -1.51 8.85 8.42
C LEU A 108 -0.92 9.08 9.82
N ARG A 109 -1.15 8.14 10.76
CA ARG A 109 -0.58 8.21 12.12
C ARG A 109 0.95 8.16 12.10
N LEU A 110 1.55 7.22 11.36
CA LEU A 110 3.01 7.08 11.24
C LEU A 110 3.65 8.35 10.68
N ARG A 111 3.06 8.91 9.61
CA ARG A 111 3.52 10.15 8.99
C ARG A 111 3.40 11.34 9.93
N PHE A 112 2.24 11.48 10.58
CA PHE A 112 1.98 12.58 11.50
C PHE A 112 2.94 12.60 12.69
N GLN A 113 3.27 11.44 13.26
CA GLN A 113 4.25 11.31 14.35
C GLN A 113 5.66 11.82 13.98
N GLN A 114 5.95 11.94 12.68
CA GLN A 114 7.22 12.45 12.15
C GLN A 114 7.09 13.88 11.59
N ASN A 115 6.01 14.59 11.92
CA ASN A 115 5.69 15.92 11.38
C ASN A 115 5.47 15.96 9.85
N LEU A 116 5.19 14.81 9.22
CA LEU A 116 4.82 14.71 7.80
C LEU A 116 3.31 14.85 7.65
N ILE A 117 2.83 16.09 7.59
CA ILE A 117 1.39 16.38 7.66
C ILE A 117 0.63 16.20 6.35
N TYR A 118 1.34 16.08 5.23
CA TYR A 118 0.79 15.92 3.90
C TYR A 118 1.02 14.50 3.39
N THR A 119 -0.01 13.92 2.77
CA THR A 119 0.02 12.56 2.19
C THR A 119 -0.82 12.51 0.93
N HIS A 120 -0.27 11.96 -0.16
CA HIS A 120 -1.02 11.74 -1.38
C HIS A 120 -1.88 10.48 -1.31
N ILE A 121 -3.00 10.52 -2.02
CA ILE A 121 -3.74 9.35 -2.48
C ILE A 121 -4.16 9.64 -3.90
N ALA A 122 -3.31 9.21 -4.85
CA ALA A 122 -3.39 9.65 -6.24
C ALA A 122 -3.45 11.18 -6.32
N ASP A 123 -4.46 11.73 -7.00
CA ASP A 123 -4.64 13.17 -7.22
C ASP A 123 -5.19 13.94 -6.01
N ILE A 124 -5.48 13.25 -4.90
CA ILE A 124 -5.95 13.89 -3.66
C ILE A 124 -4.75 14.10 -2.73
N LEU A 125 -4.66 15.30 -2.15
CA LEU A 125 -3.69 15.62 -1.10
C LEU A 125 -4.40 15.70 0.25
N ILE A 126 -4.10 14.77 1.15
CA ILE A 126 -4.58 14.78 2.53
C ILE A 126 -3.66 15.65 3.36
N SER A 127 -4.26 16.51 4.19
CA SER A 127 -3.57 17.36 5.17
C SER A 127 -4.10 17.08 6.58
N VAL A 128 -3.20 16.76 7.51
CA VAL A 128 -3.52 16.55 8.94
C VAL A 128 -3.01 17.75 9.73
N ASN A 129 -3.87 18.43 10.48
CA ASN A 129 -3.50 19.64 11.21
C ASN A 129 -2.47 19.34 12.34
N PRO A 130 -1.25 19.90 12.29
CA PRO A 130 -0.24 19.69 13.34
C PRO A 130 -0.52 20.45 14.64
N PHE A 131 -1.47 21.39 14.66
CA PHE A 131 -1.70 22.33 15.76
C PHE A 131 -0.44 23.09 16.23
N ALA A 132 0.57 23.16 15.36
CA ALA A 132 1.85 23.78 15.60
C ALA A 132 2.39 24.39 14.29
N ARG A 133 3.29 25.36 14.39
CA ARG A 133 3.99 25.89 13.21
C ARG A 133 5.12 24.94 12.82
N LEU A 134 5.16 24.56 11.55
CA LEU A 134 6.24 23.77 10.96
C LEU A 134 7.07 24.64 10.03
N PRO A 135 8.41 24.47 9.96
CA PRO A 135 9.30 25.24 9.09
C PRO A 135 9.25 24.76 7.62
N ILE A 136 8.06 24.50 7.08
CA ILE A 136 7.84 23.91 5.74
C ILE A 136 7.24 24.91 4.73
N TYR A 137 6.99 26.14 5.17
CA TYR A 137 6.34 27.18 4.36
C TYR A 137 7.27 28.36 4.03
N SER A 138 8.58 28.18 4.12
CA SER A 138 9.54 29.23 3.78
C SER A 138 9.66 29.42 2.26
N GLU A 139 10.22 30.55 1.83
CA GLU A 139 10.45 30.82 0.41
C GLU A 139 11.46 29.84 -0.19
N GLU A 140 12.47 29.43 0.58
CA GLU A 140 13.45 28.43 0.15
C GLU A 140 12.79 27.08 -0.13
N VAL A 141 11.83 26.66 0.71
CA VAL A 141 11.06 25.42 0.49
C VAL A 141 10.16 25.56 -0.73
N ARG A 142 9.50 26.71 -0.93
CA ARG A 142 8.69 26.97 -2.13
C ARG A 142 9.54 26.84 -3.39
N ASP A 143 10.69 27.49 -3.42
CA ASP A 143 11.55 27.54 -4.60
C ASP A 143 12.13 26.16 -4.92
N LEU A 144 12.40 25.32 -3.91
CA LEU A 144 12.77 23.91 -4.09
C LEU A 144 11.70 23.10 -4.84
N PHE A 145 10.41 23.30 -4.54
CA PHE A 145 9.32 22.65 -5.26
C PHE A 145 9.15 23.19 -6.69
N LEU A 146 9.39 24.49 -6.92
CA LEU A 146 9.23 25.11 -8.24
C LEU A 146 10.37 24.76 -9.21
N THR A 147 11.59 24.66 -8.70
CA THR A 147 12.81 24.37 -9.48
C THR A 147 13.04 22.87 -9.73
N GLY A 148 12.35 21.99 -8.99
CA GLY A 148 12.60 20.56 -8.98
C GLY A 148 12.39 19.86 -10.34
N ASN A 149 13.48 19.45 -10.97
CA ASN A 149 13.49 18.49 -12.09
C ASN A 149 13.41 17.05 -11.56
N GLY A 150 12.23 16.61 -11.11
CA GLY A 150 11.85 15.18 -11.06
C GLY A 150 12.61 14.22 -10.11
N SER A 151 13.74 14.59 -9.51
CA SER A 151 14.45 13.74 -8.55
C SER A 151 15.00 14.57 -7.38
N GLY A 152 14.25 14.57 -6.26
CA GLY A 152 14.62 15.28 -5.04
C GLY A 152 13.44 15.38 -4.04
N PRO A 153 13.57 16.15 -2.95
CA PRO A 153 12.50 16.46 -1.98
C PRO A 153 11.17 16.97 -2.60
N ALA A 154 11.17 17.31 -3.89
CA ALA A 154 9.98 17.48 -4.73
C ALA A 154 9.05 16.25 -4.81
N THR A 155 9.46 15.08 -4.29
CA THR A 155 8.65 13.86 -4.19
C THR A 155 7.93 13.70 -2.84
N GLN A 156 8.25 14.53 -1.84
CA GLN A 156 7.49 14.55 -0.59
C GLN A 156 6.16 15.29 -0.82
N PRO A 157 5.02 14.74 -0.36
CA PRO A 157 3.72 15.39 -0.51
C PRO A 157 3.76 16.77 0.15
N HIS A 158 3.37 17.80 -0.60
CA HIS A 158 3.33 19.16 -0.10
C HIS A 158 2.39 20.02 -0.94
N ILE A 159 1.80 21.04 -0.32
CA ILE A 159 0.87 21.94 -1.02
C ILE A 159 1.56 22.74 -2.14
N PHE A 160 2.83 23.10 -1.99
CA PHE A 160 3.59 23.78 -3.05
C PHE A 160 3.82 22.87 -4.27
N GLY A 161 4.21 21.61 -4.06
CA GLY A 161 4.33 20.63 -5.14
C GLY A 161 2.99 20.35 -5.83
N PHE A 162 1.91 20.25 -5.05
CA PHE A 162 0.56 20.09 -5.59
C PHE A 162 0.11 21.29 -6.43
N ALA A 163 0.36 22.51 -5.96
CA ALA A 163 0.05 23.74 -6.69
C ALA A 163 0.86 23.86 -8.00
N ASP A 164 2.16 23.55 -7.97
CA ASP A 164 3.00 23.53 -9.17
C ASP A 164 2.50 22.49 -10.18
N HIS A 165 2.14 21.29 -9.71
CA HIS A 165 1.56 20.24 -10.56
C HIS A 165 0.32 20.73 -11.30
N ILE A 166 -0.64 21.33 -10.59
CA ILE A 166 -1.89 21.86 -11.18
C ILE A 166 -1.59 23.01 -12.14
N TYR A 167 -0.70 23.93 -11.78
CA TYR A 167 -0.33 25.05 -12.63
C TYR A 167 0.31 24.57 -13.94
N ARG A 168 1.25 23.61 -13.87
CA ARG A 168 1.86 22.99 -15.05
C ARG A 168 0.83 22.22 -15.88
N ALA A 169 -0.12 21.53 -15.24
CA ALA A 169 -1.19 20.83 -15.94
C ALA A 169 -2.09 21.82 -16.71
N MET A 170 -2.52 22.91 -16.08
CA MET A 170 -3.28 24.01 -16.69
C MET A 170 -2.57 24.56 -17.94
N ARG A 171 -1.27 24.82 -17.83
CA ARG A 171 -0.47 25.34 -18.96
C ARG A 171 -0.30 24.34 -20.09
N ARG A 172 -0.15 23.05 -19.78
CA ARG A 172 0.02 21.97 -20.77
C ARG A 172 -1.29 21.66 -21.50
N SER A 173 -2.41 21.63 -20.79
CA SER A 173 -3.72 21.30 -21.37
C SER A 173 -4.44 22.51 -21.98
N ASN A 174 -3.99 23.74 -21.66
CA ASN A 174 -4.68 24.99 -21.97
C ASN A 174 -6.14 25.00 -21.48
N GLN A 175 -6.40 24.36 -20.34
CA GLN A 175 -7.73 24.27 -19.72
C GLN A 175 -7.67 24.71 -18.26
N SER A 176 -8.68 25.49 -17.85
CA SER A 176 -8.86 25.92 -16.46
C SER A 176 -8.89 24.74 -15.50
N GLN A 177 -8.23 24.88 -14.36
CA GLN A 177 -8.20 23.88 -13.29
C GLN A 177 -8.95 24.42 -12.07
N SER A 178 -9.47 23.51 -11.23
CA SER A 178 -10.11 23.87 -9.96
C SER A 178 -9.57 23.00 -8.83
N VAL A 179 -9.45 23.58 -7.65
CA VAL A 179 -9.04 22.88 -6.42
C VAL A 179 -10.16 23.01 -5.41
N VAL A 180 -10.69 21.87 -4.98
CA VAL A 180 -11.74 21.82 -3.95
C VAL A 180 -11.09 21.45 -2.62
N ILE A 181 -11.13 22.38 -1.67
CA ILE A 181 -10.65 22.16 -0.31
C ILE A 181 -11.86 21.78 0.55
N ARG A 182 -11.88 20.55 1.08
CA ARG A 182 -12.90 20.08 2.01
C ARG A 182 -12.34 19.96 3.41
N LEU A 183 -12.97 20.64 4.36
CA LEU A 183 -12.65 20.56 5.78
C LEU A 183 -13.81 19.88 6.50
N ASN A 184 -13.50 18.89 7.34
CA ASN A 184 -14.51 18.36 8.26
C ASN A 184 -14.50 19.22 9.52
N THR A 185 -15.51 20.07 9.68
CA THR A 185 -15.73 20.79 10.92
C THR A 185 -16.62 19.91 11.79
N SER A 186 -16.02 19.24 12.78
CA SER A 186 -16.83 18.68 13.86
C SER A 186 -17.44 19.86 14.60
N LYS A 187 -18.77 20.04 14.48
CA LYS A 187 -19.52 20.86 15.42
C LYS A 187 -19.32 20.20 16.78
N ARG A 188 -18.48 20.80 17.63
CA ARG A 188 -18.47 20.50 19.05
C ARG A 188 -19.81 20.86 19.66
#